data_AF-A0A9D7VWZ3-F1
#
_entry.id   AF-A0A9D7VWZ3-F1
#
_cell.length_a   1.000
_cell.length_b   1.000
_cell.length_c   1.000
_cell.angle_alpha   90.00
_cell.angle_beta   90.00
_cell.angle_gamma   90.00
#
_symmetry.space_group_name_H-M   'P 1'
#
loop_
_entity.id
_entity.type
_entity.pdbx_description
1 polymer ?
#
loop_
_entity_poly.entity_id
_entity_poly.type
_entity_poly.pdbx_seq_one_letter_code
_entity_poly.pdbx_strand_id
1 'polypeptide(L)'
;MVATYPKLFVICTCLYLFLVALISAPANAGGQTYSNSKAHCVLWGEALEGKPAKCRRRAITAAASTTTCRLKHQYQAKNNDTWCVYKKQGFFDDDKKILISTKHCPRTYQCNRKVRQ
;
A
#
# COMPACT_ATOMS: atom_id res chain seq x y z
N MET A 1 -58.07 -24.18 -28.30
CA MET A 1 -58.41 -24.94 -27.07
C MET A 1 -57.13 -25.04 -26.25
N VAL A 2 -56.97 -24.17 -25.25
CA VAL A 2 -55.77 -24.16 -24.39
C VAL A 2 -55.97 -25.26 -23.36
N ALA A 3 -55.30 -26.39 -23.56
CA ALA A 3 -55.33 -27.47 -22.60
C ALA A 3 -54.63 -27.01 -21.31
N THR A 4 -55.44 -26.67 -20.32
CA THR A 4 -54.96 -26.39 -18.96
C THR A 4 -54.53 -27.71 -18.34
N TYR A 5 -53.22 -27.96 -18.29
CA TYR A 5 -52.61 -29.07 -17.55
C TYR A 5 -52.16 -28.55 -16.18
N PRO A 6 -53.06 -28.45 -15.18
CA PRO A 6 -52.75 -27.81 -13.89
C PRO A 6 -51.58 -28.52 -13.19
N LYS A 7 -51.46 -29.84 -13.36
CA LYS A 7 -50.39 -30.63 -12.75
C LYS A 7 -49.01 -30.33 -13.36
N LEU A 8 -48.93 -30.14 -14.68
CA LEU A 8 -47.68 -29.84 -15.36
C LEU A 8 -47.18 -28.43 -15.01
N PHE A 9 -48.12 -27.47 -14.96
CA PHE A 9 -47.82 -26.09 -14.55
C PHE A 9 -47.28 -26.02 -13.13
N VAL A 10 -47.91 -26.74 -12.19
CA VAL A 10 -47.46 -26.79 -10.78
C VAL A 10 -46.06 -27.41 -10.66
N ILE A 11 -45.79 -28.50 -11.37
CA ILE A 11 -44.47 -29.16 -11.36
C ILE A 11 -43.39 -28.19 -11.88
N CYS A 12 -43.64 -27.50 -12.99
CA CYS A 12 -42.72 -26.51 -13.54
C CYS A 12 -42.48 -25.34 -12.57
N THR A 13 -43.53 -24.83 -11.92
CA THR A 13 -43.36 -23.75 -10.93
C THR A 13 -42.57 -24.19 -9.70
N CYS A 14 -42.77 -25.43 -9.21
CA CYS A 14 -42.01 -25.97 -8.09
C CYS A 14 -40.53 -26.17 -8.45
N LEU A 15 -40.24 -26.71 -9.64
CA LEU A 15 -38.87 -26.85 -10.13
C LEU A 15 -38.17 -25.51 -10.28
N TYR A 16 -38.87 -24.50 -10.80
CA TYR A 16 -38.35 -23.15 -10.93
C TYR A 16 -38.01 -22.53 -9.57
N LEU A 17 -38.91 -22.62 -8.59
CA LEU A 17 -38.67 -22.12 -7.25
C LEU A 17 -37.51 -22.83 -6.54
N PHE A 18 -37.38 -24.15 -6.75
CA PHE A 18 -36.28 -24.93 -6.21
C PHE A 18 -34.93 -24.51 -6.80
N LEU A 19 -34.88 -24.26 -8.12
CA LEU A 19 -33.68 -23.77 -8.79
C LEU A 19 -33.27 -22.37 -8.29
N VAL A 20 -34.24 -21.47 -8.08
CA VAL A 20 -33.97 -20.13 -7.53
C VAL A 20 -33.41 -20.21 -6.11
N ALA A 21 -33.94 -21.12 -5.28
CA ALA A 21 -33.49 -21.30 -3.90
C ALA A 21 -32.03 -21.81 -3.81
N LEU A 22 -31.57 -22.62 -4.77
CA LEU A 22 -30.18 -23.10 -4.82
C LEU A 22 -29.18 -21.99 -5.16
N ILE A 23 -29.59 -21.00 -5.94
CA ILE A 23 -28.71 -19.89 -6.39
C ILE A 23 -28.68 -18.76 -5.35
N SER A 24 -29.70 -18.66 -4.49
CA SER A 24 -29.80 -17.62 -3.45
C SER A 24 -28.95 -17.87 -2.20
N ALA A 25 -27.97 -18.77 -2.25
CA ALA A 25 -27.05 -18.95 -1.15
C ALA A 25 -26.34 -17.61 -0.83
N PRO A 26 -26.42 -17.09 0.40
CA PRO A 26 -25.77 -15.83 0.74
C PRO A 26 -24.26 -16.02 0.65
N ALA A 27 -23.66 -15.46 -0.40
CA ALA A 27 -22.22 -15.35 -0.52
C ALA A 27 -21.74 -14.31 0.50
N ASN A 28 -21.34 -14.76 1.69
CA ASN A 28 -20.65 -13.92 2.67
C ASN A 28 -19.26 -13.56 2.12
N ALA A 29 -19.19 -12.44 1.40
CA ALA A 29 -17.93 -11.81 1.08
C ALA A 29 -17.35 -11.24 2.39
N GLY A 30 -16.51 -12.03 3.06
CA GLY A 30 -15.68 -11.58 4.16
C GLY A 30 -14.66 -10.56 3.66
N GLY A 31 -15.11 -9.33 3.41
CA GLY A 31 -14.26 -8.22 3.02
C GLY A 31 -13.32 -7.92 4.18
N GLN A 32 -12.04 -8.25 4.05
CA GLN A 32 -11.03 -7.78 4.99
C GLN A 32 -10.90 -6.27 4.79
N THR A 33 -11.49 -5.49 5.69
CA THR A 33 -11.27 -4.04 5.72
C THR A 33 -9.85 -3.79 6.21
N TYR A 34 -8.94 -3.48 5.29
CA TYR A 34 -7.58 -3.10 5.62
C TYR A 34 -7.60 -1.75 6.33
N SER A 35 -7.34 -1.78 7.65
CA SER A 35 -7.19 -0.57 8.45
C SER A 35 -6.06 0.30 7.90
N ASN A 36 -6.32 1.60 7.85
CA ASN A 36 -5.51 2.62 7.22
C ASN A 36 -4.26 2.94 8.08
N SER A 37 -3.33 1.98 8.19
CA SER A 37 -2.05 2.18 8.87
C SER A 37 -0.90 1.74 7.97
N LYS A 38 -0.16 2.76 7.49
CA LYS A 38 1.17 2.75 6.88
C LYS A 38 1.70 1.34 6.53
N ALA A 39 1.53 0.97 5.25
CA ALA A 39 1.96 -0.26 4.55
C ALA A 39 1.06 -1.51 4.71
N HIS A 40 0.66 -2.11 3.58
CA HIS A 40 -0.05 -3.40 3.55
C HIS A 40 0.84 -4.54 4.07
N CYS A 41 0.25 -5.55 4.70
CA CYS A 41 0.99 -6.74 5.13
C CYS A 41 1.25 -7.66 3.93
N VAL A 42 2.48 -8.08 3.72
CA VAL A 42 2.88 -9.01 2.64
C VAL A 42 2.83 -10.45 3.13
N LEU A 43 3.09 -10.68 4.41
CA LEU A 43 3.12 -12.02 4.99
C LEU A 43 2.40 -12.05 6.33
N TRP A 44 1.27 -12.75 6.35
CA TRP A 44 0.45 -12.97 7.53
C TRP A 44 0.94 -14.21 8.29
N GLY A 45 0.86 -14.17 9.62
CA GLY A 45 1.01 -15.36 10.47
C GLY A 45 -0.28 -16.19 10.50
N GLU A 46 -0.21 -17.36 11.12
CA GLU A 46 -1.37 -18.23 11.32
C GLU A 46 -2.41 -17.55 12.23
N ALA A 47 -3.69 -17.72 11.90
CA ALA A 47 -4.79 -17.30 12.75
C ALA A 47 -5.01 -18.37 13.82
N LEU A 48 -4.90 -17.98 15.09
CA LEU A 48 -5.29 -18.83 16.23
C LEU A 48 -6.77 -18.62 16.51
N GLU A 49 -7.49 -19.64 16.99
CA GLU A 49 -8.93 -19.55 17.27
C GLU A 49 -9.26 -18.32 18.12
N GLY A 50 -10.18 -17.49 17.61
CA GLY A 50 -10.66 -16.27 18.27
C GLY A 50 -9.72 -15.06 18.20
N LYS A 51 -8.56 -15.14 17.54
CA LYS A 51 -7.63 -14.00 17.40
C LYS A 51 -7.32 -13.67 15.93
N PRO A 52 -7.30 -12.39 15.55
CA PRO A 52 -6.92 -12.00 14.19
C PRO A 52 -5.46 -12.37 13.91
N ALA A 53 -5.19 -12.81 12.68
CA ALA A 53 -3.85 -13.13 12.21
C ALA A 53 -2.91 -11.93 12.41
N LYS A 54 -1.74 -12.16 13.01
CA LYS A 54 -0.73 -11.11 13.20
C LYS A 54 0.09 -10.94 11.93
N CYS A 55 0.35 -9.69 11.52
CA CYS A 55 1.23 -9.41 10.39
C CYS A 55 2.70 -9.74 10.74
N ARG A 56 3.33 -10.65 10.01
CA ARG A 56 4.73 -11.07 10.20
C ARG A 56 5.69 -10.20 9.40
N ARG A 57 5.32 -9.78 8.19
CA ARG A 57 6.12 -8.87 7.35
C ARG A 57 5.23 -7.85 6.65
N ARG A 58 5.49 -6.56 6.90
CA ARG A 58 4.86 -5.44 6.19
C ARG A 58 5.61 -5.14 4.90
N ALA A 59 4.89 -4.63 3.90
CA ALA A 59 5.49 -4.14 2.67
C ALA A 59 6.45 -2.99 3.00
N ILE A 60 7.61 -2.97 2.33
CA ILE A 60 8.47 -1.79 2.33
C ILE A 60 7.73 -0.73 1.54
N THR A 61 7.31 0.34 2.21
CA THR A 61 6.72 1.47 1.49
C THR A 61 7.79 2.13 0.64
N ALA A 62 7.44 2.65 -0.54
CA ALA A 62 8.34 3.46 -1.37
C ALA A 62 8.92 4.68 -0.63
N ALA A 63 8.35 5.01 0.52
CA ALA A 63 8.78 6.00 1.50
C ALA A 63 10.04 5.59 2.29
N ALA A 64 10.33 4.31 2.45
CA ALA A 64 11.49 3.79 3.19
C ALA A 64 12.67 3.43 2.27
N SER A 65 12.55 3.62 0.96
CA SER A 65 13.65 3.37 0.02
C SER A 65 14.69 4.49 0.07
N THR A 66 15.95 4.14 -0.18
CA THR A 66 16.99 5.11 -0.48
C THR A 66 16.70 5.78 -1.82
N THR A 67 16.98 7.09 -1.90
CA THR A 67 16.91 7.88 -3.13
C THR A 67 18.25 8.59 -3.36
N THR A 68 18.53 8.95 -4.59
CA THR A 68 19.76 9.68 -4.93
C THR A 68 19.56 11.18 -4.69
N CYS A 69 20.41 11.76 -3.84
CA CYS A 69 20.51 13.20 -3.63
C CYS A 69 21.58 13.79 -4.55
N ARG A 70 21.27 14.89 -5.25
CA ARG A 70 22.20 15.62 -6.13
C ARG A 70 22.58 16.97 -5.52
N LEU A 71 23.85 17.34 -5.64
CA LEU A 71 24.34 18.64 -5.19
C LEU A 71 23.68 19.75 -6.00
N LYS A 72 23.15 20.76 -5.32
CA LYS A 72 22.52 21.94 -5.92
C LYS A 72 23.42 23.16 -5.73
N HIS A 73 23.87 23.41 -4.50
CA HIS A 73 24.76 24.53 -4.18
C HIS A 73 25.81 24.13 -3.15
N GLN A 74 26.95 24.81 -3.19
CA GLN A 74 28.00 24.75 -2.19
C GLN A 74 28.33 26.16 -1.70
N TYR A 75 28.51 26.35 -0.40
CA TYR A 75 28.90 27.62 0.20
C TYR A 75 30.02 27.38 1.21
N GLN A 76 31.02 28.25 1.27
CA GLN A 76 32.04 28.17 2.30
C GLN A 76 31.52 28.76 3.61
N ALA A 77 31.65 28.00 4.70
CA ALA A 77 31.39 28.47 6.05
C ALA A 77 32.60 29.26 6.57
N LYS A 78 32.38 30.08 7.61
CA LYS A 78 33.43 30.90 8.24
C LYS A 78 34.58 30.10 8.86
N ASN A 79 34.38 28.81 9.16
CA ASN A 79 35.33 27.96 9.88
C ASN A 79 36.04 26.92 8.99
N ASN A 80 36.37 27.24 7.73
CA ASN A 80 36.92 26.29 6.75
C ASN A 80 36.02 25.10 6.37
N ASP A 81 34.84 24.95 6.98
CA ASP A 81 33.85 23.95 6.60
C ASP A 81 33.08 24.37 5.33
N THR A 82 32.57 23.40 4.58
CA THR A 82 31.76 23.65 3.38
C THR A 82 30.32 23.21 3.63
N TRP A 83 29.37 24.13 3.44
CA TRP A 83 27.95 23.82 3.39
C TRP A 83 27.59 23.26 2.03
N CYS A 84 27.02 22.06 2.01
CA CYS A 84 26.58 21.39 0.81
C CYS A 84 25.05 21.25 0.84
N VAL A 85 24.38 21.85 -0.15
CA VAL A 85 22.92 21.79 -0.28
C VAL A 85 22.56 20.78 -1.35
N TYR A 86 21.80 19.77 -0.96
CA TYR A 86 21.40 18.68 -1.82
C TYR A 86 19.90 18.67 -2.06
N LYS A 87 19.53 18.44 -3.32
CA LYS A 87 18.17 18.22 -3.76
C LYS A 87 17.94 16.71 -3.93
N LYS A 88 16.86 16.19 -3.35
CA LYS A 88 16.44 14.80 -3.55
C LYS A 88 15.88 14.61 -4.96
N GLN A 89 16.15 13.47 -5.57
CA GLN A 89 15.42 13.05 -6.76
C GLN A 89 14.00 12.60 -6.39
N GLY A 90 12.99 13.23 -7.00
CA GLY A 90 11.58 12.99 -6.70
C GLY A 90 10.74 14.28 -6.69
N PHE A 91 9.44 14.13 -6.43
CA PHE A 91 8.46 15.22 -6.44
C PHE A 91 8.39 15.91 -5.07
N PHE A 92 8.58 17.24 -5.04
CA PHE A 92 8.42 18.17 -3.91
C PHE A 92 9.04 17.78 -2.55
N ASP A 93 10.24 17.22 -2.54
CA ASP A 93 11.02 17.08 -1.31
C ASP A 93 11.85 18.35 -1.01
N ASP A 94 11.89 18.76 0.26
CA ASP A 94 12.68 19.91 0.73
C ASP A 94 14.20 19.71 0.57
N ASP A 95 14.91 20.80 0.25
CA ASP A 95 16.37 20.81 0.10
C ASP A 95 17.05 20.44 1.44
N LYS A 96 17.92 19.43 1.43
CA LYS A 96 18.68 19.02 2.63
C LYS A 96 20.03 19.74 2.66
N LYS A 97 20.28 20.49 3.73
CA LYS A 97 21.59 21.10 4.01
C LYS A 97 22.42 20.17 4.88
N ILE A 98 23.65 19.87 4.47
CA ILE A 98 24.62 19.14 5.28
C ILE A 98 25.93 19.94 5.35
N LEU A 99 26.55 19.92 6.52
CA LEU A 99 27.89 20.46 6.71
C LEU A 99 28.90 19.34 6.45
N ILE A 100 29.89 19.60 5.61
CA ILE A 100 30.99 18.68 5.33
C ILE A 100 32.29 19.43 5.61
N SER A 101 33.18 18.80 6.39
CA SER A 101 34.50 19.36 6.73
C SER A 101 35.51 19.30 5.57
N THR A 102 35.17 18.58 4.49
CA THR A 102 35.95 18.50 3.26
C THR A 102 35.73 19.72 2.37
N LYS A 103 36.79 20.20 1.70
CA LYS A 103 36.76 21.35 0.77
C LYS A 103 35.87 21.16 -0.47
N HIS A 104 35.43 19.94 -0.78
CA HIS A 104 34.60 19.63 -1.94
C HIS A 104 33.45 18.70 -1.56
N CYS A 105 32.23 19.10 -1.93
CA CYS A 105 31.03 18.31 -1.74
C CYS A 105 30.95 17.20 -2.81
N PRO A 106 30.64 15.93 -2.47
CA PRO A 106 30.36 14.92 -3.47
C PRO A 106 29.16 15.32 -4.32
N ARG A 107 29.23 15.13 -5.65
CA ARG A 107 28.14 15.51 -6.57
C ARG A 107 26.83 14.77 -6.27
N THR A 108 26.91 13.53 -5.82
CA THR A 108 25.74 12.68 -5.53
C THR A 108 26.00 11.79 -4.33
N TYR A 109 24.97 11.52 -3.52
CA TYR A 109 25.01 10.51 -2.46
C TYR A 109 23.65 9.85 -2.25
N GLN A 110 23.63 8.67 -1.62
CA GLN A 110 22.40 7.96 -1.28
C GLN A 110 21.79 8.53 0.01
N CYS A 111 20.56 9.00 -0.06
CA CYS A 111 19.85 9.62 1.05
C CYS A 111 18.49 8.96 1.29
N ASN A 112 18.04 8.95 2.54
CA ASN A 112 16.72 8.40 2.85
C ASN A 112 15.61 9.32 2.32
N ARG A 113 14.63 8.72 1.64
CA ARG A 113 13.37 9.38 1.35
C ARG A 113 12.68 9.67 2.69
N LYS A 114 12.28 10.93 2.93
CA LYS A 114 11.55 11.27 4.16
C LYS A 114 10.07 11.26 3.84
N VAL A 115 9.26 10.74 4.76
CA VAL A 115 7.80 10.80 4.68
C VAL A 115 7.38 12.13 5.31
N ARG A 116 6.56 12.92 4.60
CA ARG A 116 5.82 14.02 5.23
C ARG A 116 4.86 13.37 6.23
N GLN A 117 5.12 13.55 7.52
CA GLN A 117 4.29 13.02 8.60
C GLN A 117 2.96 13.75 8.69
#